data_AF-A0A2I1EAW0-F1
#
_entry.id   AF-A0A2I1EAW0-F1
#
_cell.length_a   1.000
_cell.length_b   1.000
_cell.length_c   1.000
_cell.angle_alpha   90.00
_cell.angle_beta   90.00
_cell.angle_gamma   90.00
#
_symmetry.space_group_name_H-M   'P 1'
#
loop_
_entity.id
_entity.type
_entity.pdbx_description
1 polymer ?
#
loop_
_entity_poly.entity_id
_entity_poly.type
_entity_poly.pdbx_seq_one_letter_code
_entity_poly.pdbx_strand_id
1 'polypeptide(L)'
;ELLARLEQQNSQLPPQDSTQFLLARLERQNDMLDNDPKSVCIESNVLKANMDVVQSLINDIKTPEADKIDWDFWTALIQDYTAVATKLPHLLAAKLQQGLPSKLRGLVWQSMSQASSTYLETMYSQLLSESSPYDKIIERDLARTFPGVELFKEENGHGQTMLWNVLRAYSLYDPLMSETQAFCVFVRLMETYDMRTMFTLNMEGLQQRLYQFSGLLSQILPKLHSHFHLHGIQSAMYASQWFLSLFAYTYPLPLVFRIYDVVFAEGAPETIMRVAIALLKKNEEKLLSFGEFEDLLDFLTSRLYETYNNEPTGLIKDAMELSSVITKGKLDELSDSYVHDMEDQKKRAEELVAVRFNGRFDRSKKDKKKDDSKKREKRSGDNRWSLNPSLPNSRHSVATMQNLTRSNSSSMLHQQIEDLVTAYSHLQKEHAEITEQLVGIKMEKIDLVNEVDAL
;
A
#
# COMPACT_ATOMS: atom_id res chain seq x y z
N GLU A 1 -39.62 -66.48 -0.41
CA GLU A 1 -38.51 -66.00 -1.27
C GLU A 1 -38.01 -64.62 -0.87
N LEU A 2 -38.79 -63.53 -1.02
CA LEU A 2 -38.33 -62.16 -0.72
C LEU A 2 -37.65 -62.02 0.65
N LEU A 3 -38.28 -62.51 1.73
CA LEU A 3 -37.74 -62.43 3.10
C LEU A 3 -36.38 -63.13 3.22
N ALA A 4 -36.27 -64.38 2.76
CA ALA A 4 -35.02 -65.15 2.77
C ALA A 4 -33.89 -64.49 1.96
N ARG A 5 -34.23 -63.79 0.86
CA ARG A 5 -33.26 -63.00 0.07
C ARG A 5 -32.77 -61.78 0.86
N LEU A 6 -33.67 -61.10 1.58
CA LEU A 6 -33.32 -59.96 2.45
C LEU A 6 -32.51 -60.41 3.67
N GLU A 7 -32.85 -61.56 4.27
CA GLU A 7 -32.08 -62.18 5.37
C GLU A 7 -30.67 -62.59 4.90
N GLN A 8 -30.55 -63.17 3.69
CA GLN A 8 -29.25 -63.47 3.09
C GLN A 8 -28.42 -62.20 2.84
N GLN A 9 -29.02 -61.13 2.31
CA GLN A 9 -28.34 -59.85 2.14
C GLN A 9 -27.94 -59.22 3.48
N ASN A 10 -28.81 -59.30 4.51
CA ASN A 10 -28.49 -58.82 5.86
C ASN A 10 -27.36 -59.62 6.52
N SER A 11 -27.26 -60.93 6.25
CA SER A 11 -26.15 -61.78 6.73
C SER A 11 -24.79 -61.49 6.07
N GLN A 12 -24.77 -60.70 4.99
CA GLN A 12 -23.56 -60.23 4.32
C GLN A 12 -23.13 -58.82 4.78
N LEU A 13 -23.94 -58.14 5.59
CA LEU A 13 -23.58 -56.86 6.18
C LEU A 13 -22.79 -57.07 7.49
N PRO A 14 -21.75 -56.27 7.76
CA PRO A 14 -21.05 -56.34 9.05
C PRO A 14 -22.00 -55.94 10.19
N PRO A 15 -21.94 -56.59 11.37
CA PRO A 15 -22.87 -56.32 12.46
C PRO A 15 -22.70 -54.89 13.01
N GLN A 16 -23.79 -54.31 13.51
CA GLN A 16 -23.94 -52.86 13.71
C GLN A 16 -22.93 -52.21 14.69
N ASP A 17 -22.31 -52.99 15.57
CA ASP A 17 -21.29 -52.53 16.52
C ASP A 17 -19.85 -52.87 16.10
N SER A 18 -19.65 -53.49 14.93
CA SER A 18 -18.32 -53.86 14.45
C SER A 18 -17.54 -52.66 13.92
N THR A 19 -16.21 -52.70 14.05
CA THR A 19 -15.32 -51.66 13.52
C THR A 19 -15.48 -51.44 12.02
N GLN A 20 -15.79 -52.49 11.25
CA GLN A 20 -16.06 -52.38 9.81
C GLN A 20 -17.40 -51.68 9.51
N PHE A 21 -18.47 -51.95 10.28
CA PHE A 21 -19.73 -51.22 10.13
C PHE A 21 -19.58 -49.75 10.57
N LEU A 22 -18.85 -49.49 11.66
CA LEU A 22 -18.56 -48.16 12.15
C LEU A 22 -17.69 -47.35 11.17
N LEU A 23 -16.67 -47.98 10.56
CA LEU A 23 -15.87 -47.38 9.49
C LEU A 23 -16.73 -47.07 8.25
N ALA A 24 -17.46 -48.05 7.71
CA ALA A 24 -18.33 -47.82 6.54
C ALA A 24 -19.43 -46.78 6.79
N ARG A 25 -19.85 -46.61 8.06
CA ARG A 25 -20.76 -45.54 8.48
C ARG A 25 -20.06 -44.17 8.60
N LEU A 26 -18.82 -44.14 9.10
CA LEU A 26 -17.99 -42.93 9.15
C LEU A 26 -17.62 -42.45 7.75
N GLU A 27 -17.13 -43.35 6.90
CA GLU A 27 -16.87 -43.11 5.47
C GLU A 27 -18.12 -42.54 4.81
N ARG A 28 -19.28 -43.20 4.93
CA ARG A 28 -20.55 -42.69 4.39
C ARG A 28 -21.00 -41.36 5.01
N GLN A 29 -20.66 -41.06 6.26
CA GLN A 29 -20.96 -39.75 6.86
C GLN A 29 -19.99 -38.67 6.36
N ASN A 30 -18.73 -39.01 6.08
CA ASN A 30 -17.77 -38.13 5.44
C ASN A 30 -18.18 -37.87 3.98
N ASP A 31 -18.58 -38.91 3.21
CA ASP A 31 -19.15 -38.76 1.86
C ASP A 31 -20.33 -37.78 1.86
N MET A 32 -21.21 -37.84 2.88
CA MET A 32 -22.35 -36.93 3.01
C MET A 32 -21.95 -35.51 3.45
N LEU A 33 -20.78 -35.31 4.05
CA LEU A 33 -20.21 -33.99 4.36
C LEU A 33 -19.46 -33.41 3.16
N ASP A 34 -18.71 -34.23 2.41
CA ASP A 34 -18.04 -33.87 1.15
C ASP A 34 -19.03 -33.50 0.04
N ASN A 35 -20.31 -33.88 0.18
CA ASN A 35 -21.40 -33.46 -0.69
C ASN A 35 -22.19 -32.23 -0.17
N ASP A 36 -21.83 -31.65 0.98
CA ASP A 36 -22.39 -30.36 1.44
C ASP A 36 -21.80 -29.20 0.58
N PRO A 37 -22.59 -28.19 0.18
CA PRO A 37 -22.06 -26.96 -0.42
C PRO A 37 -21.02 -26.22 0.46
N LYS A 38 -20.90 -26.56 1.75
CA LYS A 38 -19.90 -26.04 2.70
C LYS A 38 -18.66 -26.95 2.85
N SER A 39 -18.52 -27.99 2.03
CA SER A 39 -17.36 -28.91 2.02
C SER A 39 -16.01 -28.27 1.63
N VAL A 40 -15.98 -26.98 1.28
CA VAL A 40 -14.75 -26.23 1.02
C VAL A 40 -13.98 -26.01 2.32
N CYS A 41 -12.97 -26.83 2.56
CA CYS A 41 -12.18 -26.85 3.79
C CYS A 41 -10.67 -26.81 3.52
N ILE A 42 -9.88 -26.53 4.56
CA ILE A 42 -8.42 -26.66 4.50
C ILE A 42 -8.01 -27.90 5.30
N GLU A 43 -7.46 -28.90 4.62
CA GLU A 43 -6.87 -30.08 5.25
C GLU A 43 -5.38 -30.12 4.97
N SER A 44 -4.55 -30.30 6.02
CA SER A 44 -3.09 -30.38 5.90
C SER A 44 -2.43 -29.22 5.12
N ASN A 45 -3.01 -28.02 5.21
CA ASN A 45 -2.64 -26.81 4.44
C ASN A 45 -2.84 -26.93 2.90
N VAL A 46 -3.74 -27.81 2.45
CA VAL A 46 -4.21 -27.91 1.07
C VAL A 46 -5.69 -27.52 1.02
N LEU A 47 -6.10 -26.81 -0.04
CA LEU A 47 -7.51 -26.50 -0.29
C LEU A 47 -8.22 -27.76 -0.78
N LYS A 48 -9.14 -28.29 0.01
CA LYS A 48 -10.11 -29.29 -0.43
C LYS A 48 -11.42 -28.62 -0.78
N ALA A 49 -11.95 -28.96 -1.94
CA ALA A 49 -13.28 -28.57 -2.38
C ALA A 49 -13.78 -29.64 -3.34
N ASN A 50 -15.01 -30.12 -3.14
CA ASN A 50 -15.64 -31.04 -4.07
C ASN A 50 -16.06 -30.28 -5.34
N MET A 51 -15.28 -30.42 -6.41
CA MET A 51 -15.51 -29.63 -7.63
C MET A 51 -16.79 -30.02 -8.38
N ASP A 52 -17.28 -31.25 -8.21
CA ASP A 52 -18.56 -31.68 -8.78
C ASP A 52 -19.74 -30.94 -8.09
N VAL A 53 -19.63 -30.75 -6.76
CA VAL A 53 -20.56 -29.92 -5.98
C VAL A 53 -20.45 -28.45 -6.40
N VAL A 54 -19.24 -27.89 -6.48
CA VAL A 54 -19.02 -26.50 -6.95
C VAL A 54 -19.57 -26.28 -8.36
N GLN A 55 -19.39 -27.24 -9.27
CA GLN A 55 -19.90 -27.22 -10.63
C GLN A 55 -21.43 -27.29 -10.68
N SER A 56 -22.07 -28.20 -9.92
CA SER A 56 -23.53 -28.30 -9.87
C SER A 56 -24.18 -27.00 -9.37
N LEU A 57 -23.69 -26.44 -8.26
CA LEU A 57 -24.16 -25.16 -7.71
C LEU A 57 -24.01 -24.00 -8.71
N ILE A 58 -22.91 -23.98 -9.47
CA ILE A 58 -22.64 -22.94 -10.46
C ILE A 58 -23.52 -23.08 -11.72
N ASN A 59 -23.93 -24.30 -12.07
CA ASN A 59 -24.79 -24.61 -13.22
C ASN A 59 -26.29 -24.44 -12.91
N ASP A 60 -26.74 -24.80 -11.70
CA ASP A 60 -28.12 -24.59 -11.23
C ASP A 60 -28.50 -23.09 -11.24
N ILE A 61 -27.53 -22.23 -10.95
CA ILE A 61 -27.61 -20.79 -11.22
C ILE A 61 -27.43 -20.59 -12.74
N LYS A 62 -28.51 -20.77 -13.50
CA LYS A 62 -28.61 -20.76 -14.99
C LYS A 62 -28.09 -19.48 -15.67
N THR A 63 -26.78 -19.29 -15.66
CA THR A 63 -26.07 -18.18 -16.30
C THR A 63 -25.36 -18.66 -17.57
N PRO A 64 -25.51 -17.99 -18.73
CA PRO A 64 -24.91 -18.40 -20.02
C PRO A 64 -23.38 -18.28 -20.09
N GLU A 65 -22.74 -17.96 -18.95
CA GLU A 65 -21.30 -18.00 -18.75
C GLU A 65 -20.82 -19.37 -18.25
N ALA A 66 -21.68 -20.14 -17.57
CA ALA A 66 -21.31 -21.41 -16.93
C ALA A 66 -20.91 -22.49 -17.96
N ASP A 67 -21.63 -22.55 -19.09
CA ASP A 67 -21.37 -23.46 -20.23
C ASP A 67 -20.03 -23.17 -20.95
N LYS A 68 -19.31 -22.11 -20.57
CA LYS A 68 -18.02 -21.70 -21.14
C LYS A 68 -16.85 -21.82 -20.17
N ILE A 69 -17.09 -22.29 -18.94
CA ILE A 69 -16.03 -22.47 -17.94
C ILE A 69 -15.20 -23.72 -18.31
N ASP A 70 -13.89 -23.52 -18.45
CA ASP A 70 -12.91 -24.61 -18.61
C ASP A 70 -12.64 -25.25 -17.24
N TRP A 71 -13.55 -26.13 -16.84
CA TRP A 71 -13.56 -26.76 -15.52
C TRP A 71 -12.32 -27.61 -15.25
N ASP A 72 -11.78 -28.29 -16.26
CA ASP A 72 -10.57 -29.09 -16.15
C ASP A 72 -9.36 -28.20 -15.79
N PHE A 73 -9.18 -27.08 -16.50
CA PHE A 73 -8.11 -26.14 -16.22
C PHE A 73 -8.26 -25.48 -14.84
N TRP A 74 -9.44 -24.96 -14.51
CA TRP A 74 -9.64 -24.26 -13.23
C TRP A 74 -9.57 -25.20 -12.03
N THR A 75 -10.05 -26.45 -12.15
CA THR A 75 -9.90 -27.48 -11.11
C THR A 75 -8.43 -27.79 -10.85
N ALA A 76 -7.65 -28.07 -11.90
CA ALA A 76 -6.22 -28.36 -11.77
C ALA A 76 -5.45 -27.17 -11.15
N LEU A 77 -5.82 -25.93 -11.51
CA LEU A 77 -5.21 -24.72 -10.95
C LEU A 77 -5.57 -24.51 -9.47
N ILE A 78 -6.83 -24.74 -9.07
CA ILE A 78 -7.26 -24.60 -7.67
C ILE A 78 -6.58 -25.67 -6.80
N GLN A 79 -6.40 -26.89 -7.30
CA GLN A 79 -5.73 -27.98 -6.58
C GLN A 79 -4.22 -27.77 -6.41
N ASP A 80 -3.50 -27.38 -7.46
CA ASP A 80 -2.06 -27.07 -7.38
C ASP A 80 -1.64 -25.98 -8.38
N TYR A 81 -1.82 -24.72 -7.94
CA TYR A 81 -1.33 -23.55 -8.68
C TYR A 81 0.16 -23.64 -9.03
N THR A 82 0.99 -24.18 -8.13
CA THR A 82 2.45 -24.22 -8.30
C THR A 82 2.84 -25.15 -9.45
N ALA A 83 2.22 -26.32 -9.55
CA ALA A 83 2.41 -27.23 -10.68
C ALA A 83 1.84 -26.64 -11.98
N VAL A 84 0.68 -25.99 -11.95
CA VAL A 84 0.09 -25.37 -13.16
C VAL A 84 0.94 -24.21 -13.67
N ALA A 85 1.40 -23.31 -12.80
CA ALA A 85 2.30 -22.21 -13.16
C ALA A 85 3.64 -22.71 -13.72
N THR A 86 4.19 -23.80 -13.16
CA THR A 86 5.47 -24.37 -13.61
C THR A 86 5.33 -25.14 -14.94
N LYS A 87 4.26 -25.92 -15.12
CA LYS A 87 4.09 -26.84 -16.27
C LYS A 87 3.37 -26.18 -17.45
N LEU A 88 2.49 -25.22 -17.20
CA LEU A 88 1.58 -24.62 -18.18
C LEU A 88 1.62 -23.06 -18.18
N PRO A 89 2.78 -22.38 -18.03
CA PRO A 89 2.85 -20.93 -17.81
C PRO A 89 2.19 -20.10 -18.92
N HIS A 90 2.32 -20.50 -20.19
CA HIS A 90 1.70 -19.81 -21.31
C HIS A 90 0.17 -19.95 -21.33
N LEU A 91 -0.37 -21.11 -20.91
CA LEU A 91 -1.81 -21.31 -20.81
C LEU A 91 -2.39 -20.53 -19.61
N LEU A 92 -1.68 -20.55 -18.48
CA LEU A 92 -2.00 -19.72 -17.31
C LEU A 92 -2.08 -18.24 -17.71
N ALA A 93 -1.02 -17.68 -18.30
CA ALA A 93 -1.01 -16.28 -18.75
C ALA A 93 -2.18 -15.96 -19.72
N ALA A 94 -2.47 -16.84 -20.68
CA ALA A 94 -3.60 -16.65 -21.61
C ALA A 94 -4.96 -16.66 -20.89
N LYS A 95 -5.16 -17.55 -19.91
CA LYS A 95 -6.40 -17.62 -19.10
C LYS A 95 -6.54 -16.41 -18.18
N LEU A 96 -5.45 -15.96 -17.56
CA LEU A 96 -5.41 -14.73 -16.74
C LEU A 96 -5.72 -13.47 -17.57
N GLN A 97 -5.25 -13.41 -18.83
CA GLN A 97 -5.57 -12.31 -19.76
C GLN A 97 -7.04 -12.33 -20.21
N GLN A 98 -7.62 -13.52 -20.46
CA GLN A 98 -9.04 -13.66 -20.80
C GLN A 98 -9.97 -13.27 -19.63
N GLY A 99 -9.67 -13.77 -18.42
CA GLY A 99 -10.38 -13.44 -17.20
C GLY A 99 -10.76 -14.67 -16.37
N LEU A 100 -10.66 -14.53 -15.05
CA LEU A 100 -11.18 -15.54 -14.12
C LEU A 100 -12.72 -15.48 -14.12
N PRO A 101 -13.41 -16.64 -14.17
CA PRO A 101 -14.85 -16.71 -13.92
C PRO A 101 -15.18 -16.11 -12.56
N SER A 102 -16.16 -15.20 -12.54
CA SER A 102 -16.54 -14.42 -11.35
C SER A 102 -16.80 -15.31 -10.12
N LYS A 103 -17.52 -16.41 -10.31
CA LYS A 103 -17.89 -17.39 -9.27
C LYS A 103 -16.70 -18.21 -8.73
N LEU A 104 -15.57 -18.29 -9.45
CA LEU A 104 -14.39 -19.08 -9.06
C LEU A 104 -13.26 -18.25 -8.43
N ARG A 105 -13.32 -16.91 -8.49
CA ARG A 105 -12.25 -16.02 -8.01
C ARG A 105 -11.78 -16.30 -6.59
N GLY A 106 -12.70 -16.55 -5.65
CA GLY A 106 -12.34 -16.83 -4.25
C GLY A 106 -11.38 -18.03 -4.12
N LEU A 107 -11.78 -19.18 -4.68
CA LEU A 107 -10.98 -20.42 -4.66
C LEU A 107 -9.67 -20.25 -5.44
N VAL A 108 -9.71 -19.58 -6.60
CA VAL A 108 -8.54 -19.37 -7.45
C VAL A 108 -7.52 -18.44 -6.77
N TRP A 109 -7.94 -17.29 -6.24
CA TRP A 109 -7.06 -16.38 -5.51
C TRP A 109 -6.51 -17.04 -4.23
N GLN A 110 -7.31 -17.86 -3.52
CA GLN A 110 -6.86 -18.62 -2.36
C GLN A 110 -5.75 -19.62 -2.71
N SER A 111 -5.88 -20.34 -3.83
CA SER A 111 -4.84 -21.26 -4.31
C SER A 111 -3.60 -20.52 -4.82
N MET A 112 -3.78 -19.49 -5.66
CA MET A 112 -2.68 -18.69 -6.23
C MET A 112 -1.81 -18.02 -5.16
N SER A 113 -2.44 -17.49 -4.12
CA SER A 113 -1.74 -16.86 -3.01
C SER A 113 -1.16 -17.86 -2.00
N GLN A 114 -1.45 -19.16 -2.11
CA GLN A 114 -1.13 -20.17 -1.08
C GLN A 114 -1.66 -19.76 0.31
N ALA A 115 -2.94 -19.35 0.32
CA ALA A 115 -3.69 -18.91 1.48
C ALA A 115 -4.20 -20.06 2.36
N SER A 116 -4.12 -21.32 1.91
CA SER A 116 -4.70 -22.44 2.64
C SER A 116 -3.84 -22.87 3.84
N SER A 117 -4.10 -22.36 5.05
CA SER A 117 -3.43 -22.85 6.27
C SER A 117 -4.32 -22.94 7.51
N THR A 118 -4.35 -24.12 8.14
CA THR A 118 -5.20 -24.41 9.32
C THR A 118 -4.76 -23.69 10.59
N TYR A 119 -3.46 -23.41 10.73
CA TYR A 119 -2.89 -22.59 11.80
C TYR A 119 -3.55 -21.19 11.83
N LEU A 120 -3.78 -20.64 10.64
CA LEU A 120 -4.32 -19.31 10.44
C LEU A 120 -5.82 -19.26 10.74
N GLU A 121 -6.59 -20.27 10.31
CA GLU A 121 -8.01 -20.39 10.68
C GLU A 121 -8.22 -20.48 12.20
N THR A 122 -7.29 -21.16 12.89
CA THR A 122 -7.29 -21.32 14.35
C THR A 122 -6.94 -20.02 15.05
N MET A 123 -5.90 -19.33 14.59
CA MET A 123 -5.41 -18.04 15.13
C MET A 123 -6.51 -16.96 15.07
N TYR A 124 -7.13 -16.80 13.90
CA TYR A 124 -8.31 -15.95 13.72
C TYR A 124 -9.38 -16.16 14.80
N SER A 125 -9.76 -17.42 15.01
CA SER A 125 -10.85 -17.78 15.92
C SER A 125 -10.58 -17.36 17.37
N GLN A 126 -9.31 -17.13 17.72
CA GLN A 126 -8.86 -16.55 18.98
C GLN A 126 -8.94 -15.02 18.95
N LEU A 127 -8.37 -14.39 17.90
CA LEU A 127 -8.31 -12.93 17.72
C LEU A 127 -9.67 -12.22 17.76
N LEU A 128 -10.76 -12.86 17.30
CA LEU A 128 -12.10 -12.26 17.43
C LEU A 128 -12.54 -12.05 18.87
N SER A 129 -12.08 -12.89 19.80
CA SER A 129 -12.44 -12.78 21.22
C SER A 129 -11.70 -11.66 21.95
N GLU A 130 -10.65 -11.12 21.33
CA GLU A 130 -9.85 -10.00 21.86
C GLU A 130 -10.47 -8.64 21.51
N SER A 131 -9.84 -7.54 21.96
CA SER A 131 -10.38 -6.17 21.83
C SER A 131 -9.37 -5.24 21.17
N SER A 132 -9.73 -4.66 20.01
CA SER A 132 -8.78 -3.85 19.24
C SER A 132 -8.74 -2.39 19.71
N PRO A 133 -7.53 -1.80 19.90
CA PRO A 133 -7.41 -0.36 20.09
C PRO A 133 -7.82 0.45 18.85
N TYR A 134 -8.01 -0.20 17.70
CA TYR A 134 -8.38 0.42 16.42
C TYR A 134 -9.88 0.32 16.07
N ASP A 135 -10.72 -0.34 16.90
CA ASP A 135 -12.14 -0.62 16.59
C ASP A 135 -12.92 0.61 16.07
N LYS A 136 -12.71 1.80 16.65
CA LYS A 136 -13.37 3.07 16.25
C LYS A 136 -12.86 3.65 14.93
N ILE A 137 -11.63 3.33 14.53
CA ILE A 137 -11.04 3.78 13.25
C ILE A 137 -11.57 2.88 12.13
N ILE A 138 -11.69 1.59 12.41
CA ILE A 138 -12.29 0.58 11.53
C ILE A 138 -13.77 0.93 11.27
N GLU A 139 -14.57 1.09 12.33
CA GLU A 139 -16.00 1.45 12.28
C GLU A 139 -16.28 2.65 11.35
N ARG A 140 -15.53 3.74 11.52
CA ARG A 140 -15.63 4.94 10.68
C ARG A 140 -15.30 4.68 9.20
N ASP A 141 -14.40 3.74 8.92
CA ASP A 141 -13.91 3.47 7.57
C ASP A 141 -14.77 2.43 6.83
N LEU A 142 -15.50 1.56 7.55
CA LEU A 142 -16.54 0.69 6.98
C LEU A 142 -17.66 1.48 6.32
N ALA A 143 -18.20 2.50 7.00
CA ALA A 143 -19.33 3.30 6.51
C ALA A 143 -19.04 4.04 5.18
N ARG A 144 -17.76 4.13 4.78
CA ARG A 144 -17.29 4.71 3.52
C ARG A 144 -16.68 3.69 2.54
N THR A 145 -16.68 2.40 2.88
CA THR A 145 -16.11 1.33 2.04
C THR A 145 -17.21 0.64 1.23
N PHE A 146 -17.19 0.82 -0.09
CA PHE A 146 -18.16 0.27 -1.05
C PHE A 146 -19.66 0.46 -0.71
N PRO A 147 -20.14 1.65 -0.27
CA PRO A 147 -21.53 1.85 0.15
C PRO A 147 -22.58 1.64 -0.96
N GLY A 148 -22.17 1.64 -2.23
CA GLY A 148 -23.02 1.33 -3.39
C GLY A 148 -23.14 -0.16 -3.73
N VAL A 149 -22.48 -1.05 -2.98
CA VAL A 149 -22.49 -2.52 -3.20
C VAL A 149 -23.47 -3.16 -2.23
N GLU A 150 -24.42 -3.94 -2.75
CA GLU A 150 -25.55 -4.48 -1.96
C GLU A 150 -25.14 -5.23 -0.68
N LEU A 151 -23.98 -5.92 -0.70
CA LEU A 151 -23.41 -6.64 0.45
C LEU A 151 -22.97 -5.72 1.61
N PHE A 152 -22.54 -4.48 1.32
CA PHE A 152 -21.97 -3.52 2.28
C PHE A 152 -22.88 -2.29 2.52
N LYS A 153 -24.04 -2.25 1.85
CA LYS A 153 -25.00 -1.15 1.81
C LYS A 153 -25.86 -1.02 3.08
N GLU A 154 -26.10 -2.12 3.79
CA GLU A 154 -26.83 -2.13 5.06
C GLU A 154 -25.89 -1.80 6.23
N GLU A 155 -26.20 -0.74 6.97
CA GLU A 155 -25.44 -0.31 8.14
C GLU A 155 -25.51 -1.38 9.25
N ASN A 156 -24.35 -1.88 9.69
CA ASN A 156 -24.21 -3.06 10.56
C ASN A 156 -24.79 -4.38 9.97
N GLY A 157 -25.15 -4.39 8.68
CA GLY A 157 -25.60 -5.59 7.97
C GLY A 157 -24.46 -6.60 7.74
N HIS A 158 -24.81 -7.82 7.35
CA HIS A 158 -23.90 -8.98 7.39
C HIS A 158 -22.53 -8.76 6.74
N GLY A 159 -22.46 -8.11 5.57
CA GLY A 159 -21.19 -7.82 4.90
C GLY A 159 -20.36 -6.74 5.59
N GLN A 160 -20.99 -5.72 6.20
CA GLN A 160 -20.28 -4.78 7.07
C GLN A 160 -19.78 -5.48 8.35
N THR A 161 -20.59 -6.38 8.95
CA THR A 161 -20.14 -7.21 10.08
C THR A 161 -18.90 -8.00 9.69
N MET A 162 -18.92 -8.71 8.56
CA MET A 162 -17.76 -9.46 8.06
C MET A 162 -16.53 -8.55 7.88
N LEU A 163 -16.68 -7.38 7.24
CA LEU A 163 -15.56 -6.47 6.99
C LEU A 163 -15.03 -5.77 8.25
N TRP A 164 -15.88 -5.50 9.25
CA TRP A 164 -15.44 -5.02 10.57
C TRP A 164 -14.52 -6.04 11.22
N ASN A 165 -15.01 -7.28 11.28
CA ASN A 165 -14.33 -8.47 11.73
C ASN A 165 -12.94 -8.59 11.03
N VAL A 166 -12.90 -8.50 9.68
CA VAL A 166 -11.65 -8.52 8.88
C VAL A 166 -10.63 -7.53 9.44
N LEU A 167 -11.01 -6.27 9.47
CA LEU A 167 -10.08 -5.19 9.77
C LEU A 167 -9.69 -5.19 11.26
N ARG A 168 -10.54 -5.73 12.12
CA ARG A 168 -10.34 -5.84 13.57
C ARG A 168 -9.31 -6.89 13.93
N ALA A 169 -9.49 -8.13 13.51
CA ALA A 169 -8.51 -9.16 13.78
C ALA A 169 -7.23 -8.98 12.94
N TYR A 170 -7.32 -8.30 11.77
CA TYR A 170 -6.13 -7.72 11.10
C TYR A 170 -5.42 -6.78 12.07
N SER A 171 -6.11 -5.81 12.67
CA SER A 171 -5.48 -4.78 13.51
C SER A 171 -4.92 -5.26 14.85
N LEU A 172 -5.32 -6.46 15.29
CA LEU A 172 -4.82 -7.12 16.50
C LEU A 172 -3.56 -7.94 16.24
N TYR A 173 -3.44 -8.52 15.04
CA TYR A 173 -2.36 -9.46 14.69
C TYR A 173 -1.33 -8.84 13.73
N ASP A 174 -1.76 -7.89 12.88
CA ASP A 174 -1.11 -7.36 11.68
C ASP A 174 -0.32 -8.46 10.94
N PRO A 175 -0.95 -9.31 10.07
CA PRO A 175 -2.27 -9.07 9.48
C PRO A 175 -3.20 -10.27 9.05
N LEU A 176 -3.04 -11.55 9.49
CA LEU A 176 -3.56 -12.84 8.88
C LEU A 176 -5.14 -13.33 9.44
N MET A 177 -5.67 -12.11 8.86
CA MET A 177 -6.95 -11.29 8.57
C MET A 177 -7.74 -11.21 7.20
N SER A 178 -8.91 -11.86 6.93
CA SER A 178 -10.04 -11.39 6.04
C SER A 178 -11.06 -12.46 5.52
N GLU A 179 -12.24 -12.68 6.11
CA GLU A 179 -12.20 -13.36 7.41
C GLU A 179 -11.36 -14.66 7.27
N THR A 180 -11.87 -15.89 7.38
CA THR A 180 -10.98 -17.07 7.43
C THR A 180 -10.13 -17.31 6.17
N GLN A 181 -10.71 -17.16 4.97
CA GLN A 181 -10.08 -17.63 3.73
C GLN A 181 -9.27 -16.56 3.01
N ALA A 182 -9.73 -15.31 2.98
CA ALA A 182 -8.88 -14.21 2.55
C ALA A 182 -7.94 -13.70 3.67
N PHE A 183 -7.74 -14.47 4.76
CA PHE A 183 -6.83 -14.20 5.89
C PHE A 183 -5.37 -13.96 5.51
N CYS A 184 -4.59 -15.02 5.60
CA CYS A 184 -4.19 -15.70 4.38
C CYS A 184 -4.07 -14.77 3.14
N VAL A 185 -5.09 -14.61 2.28
CA VAL A 185 -4.95 -13.79 1.03
C VAL A 185 -4.50 -12.35 1.28
N PHE A 186 -5.05 -11.62 2.28
CA PHE A 186 -4.74 -10.21 2.54
C PHE A 186 -3.27 -10.02 3.01
N VAL A 187 -2.55 -11.09 3.31
CA VAL A 187 -1.17 -11.01 3.80
C VAL A 187 -0.17 -11.82 3.01
N ARG A 188 -0.64 -12.81 2.27
CA ARG A 188 0.01 -13.07 1.01
C ARG A 188 0.14 -11.75 0.24
N LEU A 189 -0.86 -10.86 0.31
CA LEU A 189 -0.80 -9.45 -0.11
C LEU A 189 0.13 -8.53 0.74
N MET A 190 -0.02 -8.42 2.06
CA MET A 190 0.86 -7.55 2.88
C MET A 190 2.33 -8.00 3.03
N GLU A 191 2.61 -9.29 3.26
CA GLU A 191 3.95 -9.85 3.45
C GLU A 191 4.54 -10.45 2.18
N THR A 192 3.82 -11.36 1.50
CA THR A 192 4.41 -12.14 0.38
C THR A 192 4.51 -11.29 -0.90
N TYR A 193 3.63 -10.30 -1.07
CA TYR A 193 3.67 -9.29 -2.15
C TYR A 193 4.18 -7.91 -1.68
N ASP A 194 4.85 -7.83 -0.52
CA ASP A 194 5.55 -6.64 0.01
C ASP A 194 4.75 -5.32 -0.10
N MET A 195 3.62 -5.30 0.63
CA MET A 195 2.77 -4.11 0.77
C MET A 195 2.74 -3.53 2.19
N ARG A 196 3.05 -4.30 3.24
CA ARG A 196 3.05 -3.84 4.65
C ARG A 196 3.90 -2.57 4.85
N THR A 197 5.04 -2.50 4.17
CA THR A 197 5.99 -1.38 4.16
C THR A 197 5.37 -0.04 3.71
N MET A 198 4.24 -0.06 3.00
CA MET A 198 3.50 1.14 2.59
C MET A 198 2.58 1.71 3.69
N PHE A 199 2.25 0.90 4.72
CA PHE A 199 1.34 1.24 5.81
C PHE A 199 2.05 1.43 7.16
N THR A 200 3.38 1.34 7.22
CA THR A 200 4.16 1.70 8.41
C THR A 200 4.01 3.19 8.72
N LEU A 201 4.30 3.60 9.96
CA LEU A 201 4.11 4.99 10.43
C LEU A 201 4.82 6.05 9.56
N ASN A 202 5.96 5.69 8.96
CA ASN A 202 6.73 6.55 8.08
C ASN A 202 6.36 6.39 6.58
N MET A 203 5.53 5.41 6.25
CA MET A 203 5.13 5.02 4.89
C MET A 203 6.33 4.78 3.95
N GLU A 204 7.41 4.21 4.46
CA GLU A 204 8.71 4.15 3.77
C GLU A 204 8.66 3.36 2.46
N GLY A 205 7.92 2.26 2.42
CA GLY A 205 7.66 1.50 1.20
C GLY A 205 6.82 2.28 0.20
N LEU A 206 5.89 3.14 0.64
CA LEU A 206 5.12 3.99 -0.27
C LEU A 206 6.01 5.06 -0.91
N GLN A 207 6.89 5.69 -0.12
CA GLN A 207 7.88 6.65 -0.65
C GLN A 207 8.78 5.98 -1.69
N GLN A 208 9.25 4.75 -1.42
CA GLN A 208 9.99 3.94 -2.37
C GLN A 208 9.18 3.61 -3.64
N ARG A 209 7.92 3.15 -3.53
CA ARG A 209 7.07 2.90 -4.71
C ARG A 209 6.84 4.18 -5.52
N LEU A 210 6.66 5.34 -4.88
CA LEU A 210 6.48 6.61 -5.57
C LEU A 210 7.76 7.06 -6.30
N TYR A 211 8.95 6.82 -5.73
CA TYR A 211 10.24 7.02 -6.42
C TYR A 211 10.38 6.06 -7.61
N GLN A 212 10.19 4.76 -7.41
CA GLN A 212 10.22 3.74 -8.47
C GLN A 212 9.28 4.10 -9.63
N PHE A 213 8.05 4.51 -9.31
CA PHE A 213 7.04 4.94 -10.28
C PHE A 213 7.45 6.20 -11.04
N SER A 214 7.98 7.23 -10.37
CA SER A 214 8.47 8.44 -11.05
C SER A 214 9.66 8.13 -11.96
N GLY A 215 10.56 7.23 -11.53
CA GLY A 215 11.67 6.72 -12.32
C GLY A 215 11.19 6.03 -13.59
N LEU A 216 10.23 5.11 -13.49
CA LEU A 216 9.60 4.45 -14.65
C LEU A 216 8.86 5.44 -15.56
N LEU A 217 8.12 6.40 -14.99
CA LEU A 217 7.40 7.41 -15.75
C LEU A 217 8.36 8.28 -16.58
N SER A 218 9.49 8.70 -16.01
CA SER A 218 10.53 9.45 -16.72
C SER A 218 11.19 8.68 -17.86
N GLN A 219 11.29 7.34 -17.74
CA GLN A 219 11.90 6.47 -18.75
C GLN A 219 10.92 6.09 -19.88
N ILE A 220 9.65 5.84 -19.55
CA ILE A 220 8.64 5.30 -20.48
C ILE A 220 7.84 6.42 -21.16
N LEU A 221 7.46 7.48 -20.42
CA LEU A 221 6.69 8.62 -20.92
C LEU A 221 7.42 9.97 -20.62
N PRO A 222 8.65 10.18 -21.14
CA PRO A 222 9.49 11.32 -20.77
C PRO A 222 8.83 12.69 -21.03
N LYS A 223 8.01 12.80 -22.09
CA LYS A 223 7.24 14.03 -22.39
C LYS A 223 6.26 14.35 -21.27
N LEU A 224 5.46 13.35 -20.88
CA LEU A 224 4.45 13.47 -19.83
C LEU A 224 5.09 13.75 -18.46
N HIS A 225 6.22 13.10 -18.16
CA HIS A 225 7.00 13.38 -16.95
C HIS A 225 7.50 14.84 -16.92
N SER A 226 8.04 15.34 -18.03
CA SER A 226 8.45 16.75 -18.14
C SER A 226 7.27 17.73 -18.04
N HIS A 227 6.10 17.38 -18.58
CA HIS A 227 4.87 18.16 -18.46
C HIS A 227 4.41 18.26 -17.00
N PHE A 228 4.31 17.12 -16.30
CA PHE A 228 3.95 17.10 -14.88
C PHE A 228 4.94 17.91 -14.03
N HIS A 229 6.24 17.80 -14.29
CA HIS A 229 7.25 18.60 -13.58
C HIS A 229 7.10 20.11 -13.84
N LEU A 230 6.82 20.52 -15.09
CA LEU A 230 6.59 21.92 -15.46
C LEU A 230 5.36 22.51 -14.73
N HIS A 231 4.29 21.73 -14.61
CA HIS A 231 3.06 22.12 -13.92
C HIS A 231 3.09 21.85 -12.40
N GLY A 232 4.21 21.38 -11.84
CA GLY A 232 4.36 21.12 -10.39
C GLY A 232 3.62 19.88 -9.87
N ILE A 233 3.06 19.05 -10.75
CA ILE A 233 2.37 17.80 -10.43
C ILE A 233 3.41 16.76 -9.95
N GLN A 234 3.24 16.29 -8.71
CA GLN A 234 4.09 15.25 -8.12
C GLN A 234 3.34 13.92 -8.06
N SER A 235 4.03 12.81 -8.30
CA SER A 235 3.45 11.45 -8.27
C SER A 235 2.68 11.14 -6.98
N ALA A 236 3.15 11.67 -5.84
CA ALA A 236 2.49 11.50 -4.54
C ALA A 236 1.05 12.09 -4.47
N MET A 237 0.72 13.08 -5.32
CA MET A 237 -0.57 13.76 -5.32
C MET A 237 -1.71 12.90 -5.88
N TYR A 238 -1.39 11.90 -6.72
CA TYR A 238 -2.39 11.08 -7.41
C TYR A 238 -2.13 9.56 -7.30
N ALA A 239 -0.87 9.12 -7.37
CA ALA A 239 -0.53 7.69 -7.41
C ALA A 239 -0.54 7.02 -6.03
N SER A 240 -0.41 7.78 -4.93
CA SER A 240 -0.39 7.23 -3.56
C SER A 240 -1.58 6.32 -3.26
N GLN A 241 -2.78 6.72 -3.70
CA GLN A 241 -3.99 5.94 -3.50
C GLN A 241 -4.03 4.66 -4.35
N TRP A 242 -3.38 4.65 -5.53
CA TRP A 242 -3.31 3.46 -6.38
C TRP A 242 -2.51 2.34 -5.69
N PHE A 243 -1.39 2.69 -5.04
CA PHE A 243 -0.59 1.76 -4.24
C PHE A 243 -1.30 1.33 -2.95
N LEU A 244 -1.87 2.28 -2.20
CA LEU A 244 -2.51 1.99 -0.90
C LEU A 244 -3.87 1.28 -0.99
N SER A 245 -4.58 1.37 -2.13
CA SER A 245 -5.89 0.72 -2.32
C SER A 245 -5.94 -0.30 -3.44
N LEU A 246 -4.83 -0.57 -4.14
CA LEU A 246 -4.81 -1.37 -5.38
C LEU A 246 -5.86 -0.91 -6.39
N PHE A 247 -5.96 0.41 -6.58
CA PHE A 247 -6.99 1.14 -7.33
C PHE A 247 -8.43 1.02 -6.81
N ALA A 248 -8.71 0.22 -5.77
CA ALA A 248 -10.06 -0.14 -5.34
C ALA A 248 -10.91 1.02 -4.79
N TYR A 249 -10.34 2.20 -4.55
CA TYR A 249 -11.09 3.36 -4.06
C TYR A 249 -11.89 4.10 -5.15
N THR A 250 -11.28 4.46 -6.28
CA THR A 250 -11.93 5.23 -7.37
C THR A 250 -12.34 4.40 -8.58
N TYR A 251 -11.83 3.18 -8.74
CA TYR A 251 -12.01 2.39 -9.95
C TYR A 251 -13.17 1.38 -9.82
N PRO A 252 -13.95 1.12 -10.89
CA PRO A 252 -15.06 0.16 -10.83
C PRO A 252 -14.60 -1.25 -10.45
N LEU A 253 -15.33 -1.92 -9.55
CA LEU A 253 -14.99 -3.27 -9.07
C LEU A 253 -14.68 -4.32 -10.18
N PRO A 254 -15.38 -4.38 -11.33
CA PRO A 254 -15.02 -5.29 -12.41
C PRO A 254 -13.60 -5.08 -12.98
N LEU A 255 -13.08 -3.85 -12.91
CA LEU A 255 -11.72 -3.50 -13.30
C LEU A 255 -10.74 -3.88 -12.17
N VAL A 256 -11.06 -3.53 -10.91
CA VAL A 256 -10.26 -3.86 -9.73
C VAL A 256 -10.04 -5.37 -9.61
N PHE A 257 -11.09 -6.19 -9.76
CA PHE A 257 -10.96 -7.65 -9.74
C PHE A 257 -10.02 -8.18 -10.81
N ARG A 258 -9.97 -7.55 -12.00
CA ARG A 258 -9.10 -7.95 -13.11
C ARG A 258 -7.64 -7.52 -12.88
N ILE A 259 -7.40 -6.47 -12.08
CA ILE A 259 -6.06 -6.16 -11.54
C ILE A 259 -5.66 -7.24 -10.51
N TYR A 260 -6.57 -7.60 -9.59
CA TYR A 260 -6.29 -8.59 -8.53
C TYR A 260 -5.98 -9.98 -9.10
N ASP A 261 -6.71 -10.40 -10.15
CA ASP A 261 -6.42 -11.60 -10.95
C ASP A 261 -4.95 -11.68 -11.43
N VAL A 262 -4.29 -10.54 -11.65
CA VAL A 262 -2.88 -10.43 -12.08
C VAL A 262 -1.93 -10.24 -10.89
N VAL A 263 -2.32 -9.48 -9.86
CA VAL A 263 -1.55 -9.28 -8.62
C VAL A 263 -1.18 -10.64 -8.00
N PHE A 264 -2.14 -11.56 -7.88
CA PHE A 264 -1.90 -12.90 -7.34
C PHE A 264 -1.06 -13.81 -8.26
N ALA A 265 -0.88 -13.45 -9.54
CA ALA A 265 -0.09 -14.22 -10.49
C ALA A 265 1.37 -13.74 -10.56
N GLU A 266 1.58 -12.43 -10.66
CA GLU A 266 2.87 -11.84 -11.07
C GLU A 266 3.51 -10.91 -10.02
N GLY A 267 2.78 -10.52 -8.96
CA GLY A 267 3.26 -9.63 -7.91
C GLY A 267 2.49 -8.30 -7.86
N ALA A 268 2.24 -7.80 -6.64
CA ALA A 268 1.56 -6.52 -6.46
C ALA A 268 2.38 -5.32 -6.99
N PRO A 269 3.67 -5.12 -6.64
CA PRO A 269 4.43 -3.95 -7.05
C PRO A 269 4.52 -3.82 -8.58
N GLU A 270 4.90 -4.91 -9.27
CA GLU A 270 5.02 -4.98 -10.73
C GLU A 270 3.68 -4.70 -11.41
N THR A 271 2.59 -5.30 -10.92
CA THR A 271 1.25 -5.12 -11.50
C THR A 271 0.74 -3.69 -11.34
N ILE A 272 0.86 -3.09 -10.15
CA ILE A 272 0.40 -1.70 -9.91
C ILE A 272 1.18 -0.73 -10.82
N MET A 273 2.50 -0.90 -10.92
CA MET A 273 3.36 -0.07 -11.77
C MET A 273 2.95 -0.15 -13.25
N ARG A 274 2.71 -1.35 -13.77
CA ARG A 274 2.27 -1.56 -15.16
C ARG A 274 0.90 -0.97 -15.42
N VAL A 275 -0.07 -1.18 -14.52
CA VAL A 275 -1.43 -0.62 -14.65
C VAL A 275 -1.39 0.90 -14.61
N ALA A 276 -0.63 1.49 -13.67
CA ALA A 276 -0.46 2.94 -13.55
C ALA A 276 0.19 3.56 -14.81
N ILE A 277 1.26 2.97 -15.34
CA ILE A 277 1.90 3.44 -16.58
C ILE A 277 1.00 3.20 -17.80
N ALA A 278 0.24 2.10 -17.87
CA ALA A 278 -0.72 1.86 -18.95
C ALA A 278 -1.87 2.87 -18.95
N LEU A 279 -2.41 3.23 -17.77
CA LEU A 279 -3.41 4.29 -17.61
C LEU A 279 -2.89 5.65 -18.09
N LEU A 280 -1.67 6.03 -17.70
CA LEU A 280 -1.05 7.28 -18.16
C LEU A 280 -0.73 7.27 -19.66
N LYS A 281 -0.16 6.18 -20.18
CA LYS A 281 0.17 5.99 -21.61
C LYS A 281 -1.09 6.09 -22.49
N LYS A 282 -2.20 5.49 -22.08
CA LYS A 282 -3.49 5.55 -22.80
C LYS A 282 -4.08 6.97 -22.87
N ASN A 283 -3.74 7.80 -21.89
CA ASN A 283 -4.24 9.17 -21.76
C ASN A 283 -3.19 10.23 -22.11
N GLU A 284 -2.00 9.89 -22.63
CA GLU A 284 -0.86 10.81 -22.78
C GLU A 284 -1.24 12.08 -23.57
N GLU A 285 -1.88 11.93 -24.74
CA GLU A 285 -2.29 13.08 -25.58
C GLU A 285 -3.30 14.00 -24.86
N LYS A 286 -4.23 13.43 -24.08
CA LYS A 286 -5.22 14.17 -23.31
C LYS A 286 -4.58 14.89 -22.12
N LEU A 287 -3.67 14.22 -21.41
CA LEU A 287 -2.91 14.80 -20.29
C LEU A 287 -2.00 15.94 -20.75
N LEU A 288 -1.33 15.80 -21.89
CA LEU A 288 -0.52 16.86 -22.50
C LEU A 288 -1.34 18.05 -23.03
N SER A 289 -2.67 17.92 -23.16
CA SER A 289 -3.55 19.00 -23.60
C SER A 289 -4.02 19.93 -22.47
N PHE A 290 -3.91 19.51 -21.21
CA PHE A 290 -4.23 20.34 -20.04
C PHE A 290 -3.05 21.25 -19.68
N GLY A 291 -3.31 22.57 -19.62
CA GLY A 291 -2.33 23.58 -19.23
C GLY A 291 -2.43 24.06 -17.78
N GLU A 292 -3.49 23.71 -17.07
CA GLU A 292 -3.71 24.14 -15.68
C GLU A 292 -3.52 22.98 -14.69
N PHE A 293 -3.00 23.31 -13.50
CA PHE A 293 -2.71 22.34 -12.44
C PHE A 293 -3.96 21.60 -11.94
N GLU A 294 -5.08 22.32 -11.80
CA GLU A 294 -6.33 21.77 -11.27
C GLU A 294 -6.97 20.76 -12.23
N ASP A 295 -7.04 21.09 -13.53
CA ASP A 295 -7.53 20.19 -14.59
C ASP A 295 -6.70 18.91 -14.69
N LEU A 296 -5.37 19.03 -14.62
CA LEU A 296 -4.44 17.89 -14.60
C LEU A 296 -4.73 16.97 -13.41
N LEU A 297 -4.88 17.54 -12.20
CA LEU A 297 -5.02 16.76 -10.98
C LEU A 297 -6.40 16.11 -10.84
N ASP A 298 -7.49 16.79 -11.24
CA ASP A 298 -8.83 16.20 -11.30
C ASP A 298 -8.86 15.00 -12.27
N PHE A 299 -8.30 15.16 -13.48
CA PHE A 299 -8.29 14.10 -14.47
C PHE A 299 -7.45 12.89 -14.03
N LEU A 300 -6.28 13.14 -13.43
CA LEU A 300 -5.40 12.10 -12.88
C LEU A 300 -6.04 11.31 -11.72
N THR A 301 -6.79 11.98 -10.84
CA THR A 301 -7.34 11.34 -9.63
C THR A 301 -8.64 10.59 -9.89
N SER A 302 -9.49 11.08 -10.80
CA SER A 302 -10.87 10.58 -10.96
C SER A 302 -11.22 9.91 -12.29
N ARG A 303 -10.50 10.19 -13.40
CA ARG A 303 -11.02 9.92 -14.76
C ARG A 303 -10.16 9.04 -15.68
N LEU A 304 -8.95 8.64 -15.28
CA LEU A 304 -8.03 7.88 -16.16
C LEU A 304 -8.61 6.58 -16.75
N TYR A 305 -9.55 5.93 -16.05
CA TYR A 305 -10.19 4.69 -16.53
C TYR A 305 -11.32 4.91 -17.55
N GLU A 306 -11.85 6.13 -17.71
CA GLU A 306 -12.93 6.45 -18.66
C GLU A 306 -12.55 6.00 -20.09
N THR A 307 -11.29 6.20 -20.47
CA THR A 307 -10.73 5.86 -21.80
C THR A 307 -10.74 4.35 -22.11
N TYR A 308 -10.98 3.50 -21.10
CA TYR A 308 -11.19 2.05 -21.27
C TYR A 308 -12.68 1.65 -21.31
N ASN A 309 -13.63 2.60 -21.24
CA ASN A 309 -15.08 2.37 -21.42
C ASN A 309 -15.68 1.23 -20.57
N ASN A 310 -15.16 0.99 -19.36
CA ASN A 310 -15.50 -0.16 -18.52
C ASN A 310 -15.23 -1.55 -19.17
N GLU A 311 -14.22 -1.65 -20.04
CA GLU A 311 -13.66 -2.91 -20.56
C GLU A 311 -12.30 -3.20 -19.88
N PRO A 312 -12.25 -3.99 -18.78
CA PRO A 312 -11.00 -4.26 -18.07
C PRO A 312 -9.95 -4.99 -18.89
N THR A 313 -10.38 -5.82 -19.86
CA THR A 313 -9.50 -6.65 -20.69
C THR A 313 -8.53 -5.79 -21.51
N GLY A 314 -8.98 -4.63 -21.99
CA GLY A 314 -8.10 -3.66 -22.67
C GLY A 314 -7.00 -3.12 -21.74
N LEU A 315 -7.34 -2.77 -20.50
CA LEU A 315 -6.35 -2.27 -19.53
C LEU A 315 -5.35 -3.36 -19.12
N ILE A 316 -5.81 -4.58 -18.85
CA ILE A 316 -4.92 -5.70 -18.53
C ILE A 316 -4.00 -6.03 -19.70
N LYS A 317 -4.50 -5.99 -20.95
CA LYS A 317 -3.65 -6.18 -22.13
C LYS A 317 -2.57 -5.08 -22.24
N ASP A 318 -2.95 -3.81 -22.11
CA ASP A 318 -2.01 -2.69 -22.22
C ASP A 318 -0.97 -2.67 -21.08
N ALA A 319 -1.33 -3.18 -19.89
CA ALA A 319 -0.40 -3.43 -18.78
C ALA A 319 0.50 -4.65 -19.01
N MET A 320 -0.01 -5.72 -19.62
CA MET A 320 0.77 -6.91 -20.00
C MET A 320 1.83 -6.61 -21.07
N GLU A 321 1.58 -5.66 -21.98
CA GLU A 321 2.58 -5.17 -22.94
C GLU A 321 3.79 -4.50 -22.27
N LEU A 322 3.68 -4.10 -20.99
CA LEU A 322 4.78 -3.53 -20.20
C LEU A 322 5.53 -4.59 -19.37
N SER A 323 5.13 -5.86 -19.40
CA SER A 323 5.73 -6.93 -18.57
C SER A 323 7.23 -7.13 -18.76
N SER A 324 7.74 -6.93 -19.98
CA SER A 324 9.16 -7.04 -20.32
C SER A 324 9.99 -5.78 -19.98
N VAL A 325 9.33 -4.65 -19.69
CA VAL A 325 9.97 -3.36 -19.38
C VAL A 325 9.93 -3.11 -17.87
N ILE A 326 8.78 -3.37 -17.25
CA ILE A 326 8.55 -3.26 -15.80
C ILE A 326 8.64 -4.68 -15.24
N THR A 327 9.87 -5.10 -14.96
CA THR A 327 10.23 -6.39 -14.34
C THR A 327 10.59 -6.18 -12.87
N LYS A 328 10.57 -7.25 -12.08
CA LYS A 328 11.04 -7.23 -10.68
C LYS A 328 12.44 -6.62 -10.55
N GLY A 329 13.41 -7.15 -11.31
CA GLY A 329 14.78 -6.64 -11.31
C GLY A 329 14.90 -5.16 -11.67
N LYS A 330 13.98 -4.61 -12.50
CA LYS A 330 13.96 -3.18 -12.79
C LYS A 330 13.41 -2.33 -11.63
N LEU A 331 12.52 -2.88 -10.82
CA LEU A 331 12.10 -2.25 -9.56
C LEU A 331 13.22 -2.36 -8.51
N ASP A 332 13.95 -3.47 -8.46
CA ASP A 332 15.09 -3.68 -7.55
C ASP A 332 16.22 -2.67 -7.87
N GLU A 333 16.61 -2.47 -9.13
CA GLU A 333 17.56 -1.40 -9.55
C GLU A 333 17.14 -0.01 -9.05
N LEU A 334 15.84 0.30 -9.11
CA LEU A 334 15.28 1.58 -8.65
C LEU A 334 15.15 1.65 -7.11
N SER A 335 15.11 0.50 -6.42
CA SER A 335 15.18 0.40 -4.96
C SER A 335 16.57 0.75 -4.46
N ASP A 336 17.61 0.15 -5.06
CA ASP A 336 19.01 0.44 -4.71
C ASP A 336 19.35 1.92 -4.97
N SER A 337 18.84 2.47 -6.07
CA SER A 337 18.97 3.90 -6.40
C SER A 337 18.31 4.80 -5.35
N TYR A 338 17.09 4.45 -4.91
CA TYR A 338 16.37 5.18 -3.85
C TYR A 338 17.12 5.16 -2.51
N VAL A 339 17.62 3.99 -2.08
CA VAL A 339 18.39 3.86 -0.83
C VAL A 339 19.66 4.70 -0.90
N HIS A 340 20.39 4.66 -2.01
CA HIS A 340 21.58 5.50 -2.22
C HIS A 340 21.25 7.00 -2.17
N ASP A 341 20.21 7.45 -2.87
CA ASP A 341 19.79 8.87 -2.86
C ASP A 341 19.35 9.34 -1.47
N MET A 342 18.70 8.49 -0.68
CA MET A 342 18.28 8.80 0.70
C MET A 342 19.47 8.85 1.66
N GLU A 343 20.43 7.93 1.55
CA GLU A 343 21.68 8.03 2.29
C GLU A 343 22.45 9.31 1.96
N ASP A 344 22.53 9.68 0.69
CA ASP A 344 23.26 10.87 0.25
C ASP A 344 22.58 12.17 0.69
N GLN A 345 21.25 12.21 0.69
CA GLN A 345 20.49 13.31 1.32
C GLN A 345 20.78 13.40 2.82
N LYS A 346 20.84 12.27 3.53
CA LYS A 346 21.18 12.22 4.96
C LYS A 346 22.61 12.71 5.23
N LYS A 347 23.61 12.21 4.49
CA LYS A 347 25.02 12.66 4.58
C LYS A 347 25.12 14.17 4.38
N ARG A 348 24.49 14.72 3.33
CA ARG A 348 24.47 16.17 3.03
C ARG A 348 23.77 16.98 4.13
N ALA A 349 22.70 16.45 4.73
CA ALA A 349 22.02 17.10 5.86
C ALA A 349 22.91 17.13 7.13
N GLU A 350 23.57 16.01 7.45
CA GLU A 350 24.52 15.90 8.55
C GLU A 350 25.74 16.83 8.36
N GLU A 351 26.30 16.91 7.14
CA GLU A 351 27.34 17.87 6.78
C GLU A 351 26.89 19.32 6.96
N LEU A 352 25.69 19.68 6.48
CA LEU A 352 25.13 21.03 6.65
C LEU A 352 24.92 21.39 8.13
N VAL A 353 24.53 20.44 8.98
CA VAL A 353 24.45 20.62 10.44
C VAL A 353 25.85 20.79 11.04
N ALA A 354 26.82 19.93 10.69
CA ALA A 354 28.19 20.00 11.18
C ALA A 354 28.88 21.33 10.81
N VAL A 355 28.68 21.82 9.58
CA VAL A 355 29.17 23.13 9.12
C VAL A 355 28.54 24.28 9.92
N ARG A 356 27.23 24.23 10.23
CA ARG A 356 26.56 25.24 11.07
C ARG A 356 27.10 25.25 12.51
N PHE A 357 27.33 24.08 13.11
CA PHE A 357 27.90 23.98 14.45
C PHE A 357 29.37 24.44 14.51
N ASN A 358 30.22 23.98 13.59
CA ASN A 358 31.62 24.40 13.53
C ASN A 358 31.77 25.90 13.21
N GLY A 359 30.88 26.46 12.38
CA GLY A 359 30.81 27.90 12.09
C GLY A 359 30.53 28.78 13.31
N ARG A 360 29.72 28.29 14.28
CA ARG A 360 29.53 28.99 15.57
C ARG A 360 30.81 29.00 16.41
N PHE A 361 31.57 27.90 16.45
CA PHE A 361 32.82 27.83 17.21
C PHE A 361 33.96 28.69 16.63
N ASP A 362 34.08 28.81 15.30
CA ASP A 362 35.11 29.69 14.71
C ASP A 362 34.77 31.19 14.86
N ARG A 363 33.48 31.59 14.75
CA ARG A 363 33.05 32.96 15.09
C ARG A 363 33.44 33.32 16.53
N SER A 364 33.14 32.43 17.49
CA SER A 364 33.51 32.63 18.91
C SER A 364 35.03 32.84 19.11
N LYS A 365 35.87 32.10 18.38
CA LYS A 365 37.34 32.29 18.41
C LYS A 365 37.81 33.58 17.72
N LYS A 366 37.14 34.03 16.65
CA LYS A 366 37.49 35.28 15.94
C LYS A 366 37.16 36.53 16.76
N ASP A 367 36.02 36.58 17.43
CA ASP A 367 35.65 37.76 18.22
C ASP A 367 36.52 37.90 19.49
N LYS A 368 36.89 36.78 20.14
CA LYS A 368 37.86 36.79 21.25
C LYS A 368 39.24 37.31 20.85
N LYS A 369 39.67 37.12 19.59
CA LYS A 369 40.92 37.70 19.06
C LYS A 369 40.82 39.18 18.69
N LYS A 370 39.63 39.76 18.58
CA LYS A 370 39.43 41.16 18.18
C LYS A 370 39.52 42.13 19.35
N ASP A 371 39.10 41.72 20.55
CA ASP A 371 38.99 42.62 21.70
C ASP A 371 40.35 42.99 22.31
N ASP A 372 41.26 42.01 22.47
CA ASP A 372 42.65 42.26 22.92
C ASP A 372 43.42 43.26 22.02
N SER A 373 43.06 43.35 20.73
CA SER A 373 43.74 44.25 19.79
C SER A 373 43.39 45.73 19.93
N LYS A 374 42.30 46.07 20.64
CA LYS A 374 41.77 47.46 20.68
C LYS A 374 42.17 48.29 21.90
N LYS A 375 42.90 47.71 22.86
CA LYS A 375 43.14 48.35 24.17
C LYS A 375 44.41 49.21 24.27
N ARG A 376 45.14 49.43 23.16
CA ARG A 376 46.50 50.01 23.19
C ARG A 376 46.81 51.07 22.12
N GLU A 377 45.90 51.99 21.79
CA GLU A 377 46.30 53.29 21.20
C GLU A 377 45.20 54.36 21.30
N LYS A 378 45.39 55.35 22.18
CA LYS A 378 44.65 56.64 22.16
C LYS A 378 45.24 57.70 23.10
N ARG A 379 46.16 58.56 22.60
CA ARG A 379 46.48 59.86 23.21
C ARG A 379 46.97 60.88 22.17
N SER A 380 46.50 62.12 22.31
CA SER A 380 46.89 63.33 21.57
C SER A 380 46.49 63.40 20.08
N GLY A 381 46.35 64.62 19.55
CA GLY A 381 45.99 64.92 18.15
C GLY A 381 44.77 65.84 18.03
N ASP A 382 45.00 67.14 17.90
CA ASP A 382 43.99 68.21 17.99
C ASP A 382 43.55 68.77 16.60
N ASN A 383 42.58 69.70 16.61
CA ASN A 383 42.30 70.75 15.61
C ASN A 383 41.43 70.50 14.33
N ARG A 384 40.23 71.12 14.36
CA ARG A 384 39.87 72.34 13.58
C ARG A 384 39.17 72.24 12.19
N TRP A 385 37.86 72.58 12.18
CA TRP A 385 37.14 73.63 11.38
C TRP A 385 37.40 73.72 9.84
N SER A 386 36.44 74.02 8.94
CA SER A 386 35.04 74.46 9.04
C SER A 386 34.32 74.54 7.65
N LEU A 387 33.03 74.89 7.68
CA LEU A 387 32.22 75.56 6.63
C LEU A 387 31.54 74.76 5.49
N ASN A 388 30.33 75.24 5.19
CA ASN A 388 29.34 74.88 4.15
C ASN A 388 29.08 76.17 3.31
N PRO A 389 28.25 76.18 2.24
CA PRO A 389 27.84 75.11 1.30
C PRO A 389 27.90 75.57 -0.19
N SER A 390 27.63 74.68 -1.16
CA SER A 390 26.94 75.06 -2.43
C SER A 390 26.49 73.85 -3.28
N LEU A 391 25.41 74.07 -4.05
CA LEU A 391 24.82 73.27 -5.14
C LEU A 391 24.13 74.28 -6.10
N PRO A 392 23.66 73.92 -7.32
CA PRO A 392 23.60 72.59 -7.95
C PRO A 392 24.40 72.53 -9.28
N ASN A 393 24.49 71.41 -10.04
CA ASN A 393 23.41 70.93 -10.93
C ASN A 393 23.72 69.58 -11.65
N SER A 394 22.65 68.88 -12.03
CA SER A 394 22.51 68.04 -13.25
C SER A 394 23.34 66.76 -13.50
N ARG A 395 22.62 65.63 -13.38
CA ARG A 395 22.62 64.38 -14.21
C ARG A 395 23.57 63.21 -13.90
N HIS A 396 23.04 62.02 -14.23
CA HIS A 396 23.60 60.65 -14.27
C HIS A 396 23.83 59.88 -12.94
N SER A 397 22.77 59.20 -12.45
CA SER A 397 22.76 57.73 -12.25
C SER A 397 21.44 57.25 -11.62
N VAL A 398 20.66 56.43 -12.34
CA VAL A 398 19.40 55.81 -11.84
C VAL A 398 19.62 54.33 -11.47
N ALA A 399 20.87 53.90 -11.29
CA ALA A 399 21.24 52.49 -11.10
C ALA A 399 21.36 52.05 -9.63
N THR A 400 21.37 52.99 -8.66
CA THR A 400 21.88 52.71 -7.31
C THR A 400 20.79 52.37 -6.27
N MET A 401 19.54 52.83 -6.45
CA MET A 401 18.49 52.64 -5.43
C MET A 401 17.83 51.25 -5.40
N GLN A 402 17.77 50.53 -6.52
CA GLN A 402 17.10 49.22 -6.56
C GLN A 402 17.87 48.09 -5.88
N ASN A 403 19.18 48.23 -5.66
CA ASN A 403 19.98 47.21 -4.94
C ASN A 403 19.86 47.34 -3.42
N LEU A 404 19.68 48.55 -2.88
CA LEU A 404 19.62 48.81 -1.43
C LEU A 404 18.28 48.38 -0.79
N THR A 405 17.18 48.44 -1.54
CA THR A 405 15.89 47.89 -1.07
C THR A 405 15.92 46.37 -1.11
N ARG A 406 16.39 45.78 -2.22
CA ARG A 406 16.43 44.33 -2.43
C ARG A 406 17.37 43.60 -1.45
N SER A 407 18.46 44.24 -1.00
CA SER A 407 19.32 43.69 0.06
C SER A 407 18.63 43.64 1.42
N ASN A 408 17.87 44.68 1.79
CA ASN A 408 17.17 44.72 3.08
C ASN A 408 15.99 43.73 3.14
N SER A 409 15.24 43.56 2.05
CA SER A 409 14.22 42.51 1.97
C SER A 409 14.83 41.11 2.09
N SER A 410 15.99 40.88 1.47
CA SER A 410 16.72 39.61 1.60
C SER A 410 17.19 39.36 3.04
N SER A 411 17.75 40.36 3.74
CA SER A 411 18.19 40.19 5.12
C SER A 411 17.03 40.00 6.11
N MET A 412 15.89 40.66 5.90
CA MET A 412 14.68 40.40 6.69
C MET A 412 14.16 38.96 6.51
N LEU A 413 14.12 38.46 5.27
CA LEU A 413 13.73 37.08 5.01
C LEU A 413 14.72 36.07 5.62
N HIS A 414 16.03 36.36 5.57
CA HIS A 414 17.03 35.53 6.26
C HIS A 414 16.83 35.53 7.78
N GLN A 415 16.54 36.68 8.40
CA GLN A 415 16.25 36.74 9.84
C GLN A 415 14.99 35.93 10.19
N GLN A 416 13.91 36.06 9.42
CA GLN A 416 12.69 35.28 9.62
C GLN A 416 12.92 33.77 9.47
N ILE A 417 13.80 33.36 8.55
CA ILE A 417 14.20 31.95 8.40
C ILE A 417 15.09 31.49 9.57
N GLU A 418 16.03 32.31 10.06
CA GLU A 418 16.81 31.99 11.26
C GLU A 418 15.90 31.83 12.48
N ASP A 419 14.98 32.78 12.71
CA ASP A 419 14.03 32.78 13.83
C ASP A 419 13.14 31.52 13.80
N LEU A 420 12.56 31.18 12.63
CA LEU A 420 11.76 29.97 12.41
C LEU A 420 12.58 28.68 12.63
N VAL A 421 13.84 28.63 12.21
CA VAL A 421 14.71 27.47 12.45
C VAL A 421 15.04 27.30 13.93
N THR A 422 15.22 28.39 14.70
CA THR A 422 15.32 28.30 16.17
C THR A 422 14.00 27.85 16.81
N ALA A 423 12.85 28.34 16.36
CA ALA A 423 11.55 27.91 16.89
C ALA A 423 11.29 26.41 16.61
N TYR A 424 11.59 25.93 15.40
CA TYR A 424 11.50 24.52 15.06
C TYR A 424 12.47 23.66 15.89
N SER A 425 13.71 24.11 16.08
CA SER A 425 14.68 23.44 16.95
C SER A 425 14.27 23.42 18.44
N HIS A 426 13.46 24.39 18.89
CA HIS A 426 12.90 24.40 20.23
C HIS A 426 11.77 23.38 20.35
N LEU A 427 10.82 23.39 19.40
CA LEU A 427 9.72 22.44 19.33
C LEU A 427 10.18 20.98 19.19
N GLN A 428 11.26 20.71 18.43
CA GLN A 428 11.87 19.37 18.38
C GLN A 428 12.42 18.92 19.73
N LYS A 429 12.98 19.84 20.53
CA LYS A 429 13.49 19.54 21.88
C LYS A 429 12.35 19.31 22.87
N GLU A 430 11.32 20.14 22.85
CA GLU A 430 10.11 19.96 23.66
C GLU A 430 9.40 18.65 23.30
N HIS A 431 9.31 18.31 22.01
CA HIS A 431 8.75 17.02 21.55
C HIS A 431 9.58 15.83 22.06
N ALA A 432 10.92 15.92 22.06
CA ALA A 432 11.78 14.89 22.61
C ALA A 432 11.55 14.70 24.13
N GLU A 433 11.53 15.79 24.89
CA GLU A 433 11.28 15.78 26.35
C GLU A 433 9.89 15.23 26.70
N ILE A 434 8.85 15.59 25.94
CA ILE A 434 7.49 15.04 26.08
C ILE A 434 7.48 13.54 25.71
N THR A 435 8.24 13.11 24.69
CA THR A 435 8.31 11.69 24.30
C THR A 435 9.00 10.86 25.40
N GLU A 436 10.07 11.37 26.00
CA GLU A 436 10.78 10.74 27.12
C GLU A 436 9.88 10.61 28.36
N GLN A 437 9.14 11.66 28.72
CA GLN A 437 8.13 11.62 29.78
C GLN A 437 7.02 10.60 29.50
N LEU A 438 6.54 10.51 28.26
CA LEU A 438 5.49 9.58 27.85
C LEU A 438 5.98 8.12 27.89
N VAL A 439 7.26 7.87 27.58
CA VAL A 439 7.90 6.55 27.80
C VAL A 439 8.00 6.23 29.29
N GLY A 440 8.42 7.17 30.13
CA GLY A 440 8.46 7.00 31.59
C GLY A 440 7.09 6.61 32.17
N ILE A 441 6.05 7.39 31.86
CA ILE A 441 4.66 7.13 32.30
C ILE A 441 4.14 5.78 31.78
N LYS A 442 4.56 5.35 30.57
CA LYS A 442 4.24 4.01 30.07
C LYS A 442 4.92 2.91 30.88
N MET A 443 6.17 3.08 31.28
CA MET A 443 6.88 2.11 32.12
C MET A 443 6.27 2.03 33.52
N GLU A 444 6.03 3.17 34.19
CA GLU A 444 5.31 3.20 35.48
C GLU A 444 3.93 2.53 35.40
N LYS A 445 3.19 2.73 34.30
CA LYS A 445 1.90 2.04 34.09
C LYS A 445 2.06 0.53 33.89
N ILE A 446 3.10 0.08 33.19
CA ILE A 446 3.38 -1.35 33.00
C ILE A 446 3.75 -2.00 34.34
N ASP A 447 4.61 -1.35 35.13
CA ASP A 447 5.02 -1.85 36.44
C ASP A 447 3.83 -1.92 37.42
N LEU A 448 2.93 -0.91 37.41
CA LEU A 448 1.68 -0.94 38.18
C LEU A 448 0.69 -2.03 37.72
N VAL A 449 0.63 -2.36 36.43
CA VAL A 449 -0.18 -3.49 35.95
C VAL A 449 0.43 -4.82 36.40
N ASN A 450 1.75 -4.97 36.29
CA ASN A 450 2.46 -6.17 36.76
C ASN A 450 2.33 -6.37 38.29
N GLU A 451 2.25 -5.28 39.08
CA GLU A 451 2.02 -5.35 40.53
C GLU A 451 0.57 -5.69 40.88
N VAL A 452 -0.41 -5.27 40.07
CA VAL A 452 -1.84 -5.63 40.23
C VAL A 452 -2.11 -7.08 39.80
N ASP A 453 -1.49 -7.56 38.72
CA ASP A 453 -1.62 -8.95 38.24
C ASP A 453 -0.88 -9.97 39.13
N ALA A 454 -0.14 -9.50 40.16
CA ALA A 454 0.61 -10.31 41.11
C ALA A 454 -0.03 -10.42 42.52
N LEU A 455 -1.24 -9.87 42.71
CA LEU A 455 -1.96 -9.77 44.01
C LEU A 455 -3.28 -10.57 44.04
#